data_AF-A0A965RY20-F1
#
_entry.id   AF-A0A965RY20-F1
#
_cell.length_a   1.000
_cell.length_b   1.000
_cell.length_c   1.000
_cell.angle_alpha   90.00
_cell.angle_beta   90.00
_cell.angle_gamma   90.00
#
_symmetry.space_group_name_H-M   'P 1'
#
loop_
_entity.id
_entity.type
_entity.pdbx_description
1 polymer ?
#
loop_
_entity_poly.entity_id
_entity_poly.type
_entity_poly.pdbx_seq_one_letter_code
_entity_poly.pdbx_strand_id
1 'polypeptide(L)'
;MTPFLLPLLMCPVTRAPLKLVDAEMAPDGTITSGMLVSTKDPKRRYPVVRGVPRFVPPPEVENHAAVEAFGDQWNFFNYDRFKEHFLEFGMNPTFGGIAWMKDKLVLDTGSGSGMQIKWMVEAGAKHVIGLELSQSVDGVMADNLREVKNVDIIQCSIDQIPLRDEAIGAELAPAGGLVMCHNAIQHTPNVQRTLTELWRVTGAGSELAFNCYTRNDSTHITRWRHRIYSTLRVFISSLPFSFRLGYAHLMSALRFVPFLGWFLEKADWMRRGDVPTSIAGRERWRQLYRVGVLHTFNYFGSHQYQHHHSFPELQSMVEKLEPKPEMLNAEKFFTPHHATGMMLRLLRRG
;
A
#
# COMPACT_ATOMS: atom_id res chain seq x y z
N MET A 1 1.39 -20.15 -4.06
CA MET A 1 2.77 -19.65 -4.23
C MET A 1 3.35 -20.34 -5.44
N THR A 2 3.75 -19.57 -6.44
CA THR A 2 4.41 -20.12 -7.62
C THR A 2 5.86 -20.52 -7.29
N PRO A 3 6.44 -21.50 -8.00
CA PRO A 3 7.87 -21.81 -7.87
C PRO A 3 8.79 -20.62 -8.20
N PHE A 4 8.30 -19.63 -8.96
CA PHE A 4 9.04 -18.41 -9.29
C PHE A 4 9.39 -17.59 -8.04
N LEU A 5 8.52 -17.55 -7.03
CA LEU A 5 8.77 -16.77 -5.82
C LEU A 5 9.90 -17.37 -4.95
N LEU A 6 9.98 -18.70 -4.89
CA LEU A 6 10.85 -19.43 -3.95
C LEU A 6 12.33 -18.96 -3.95
N PRO A 7 13.03 -18.82 -5.11
CA PRO A 7 14.42 -18.35 -5.12
C PRO A 7 14.59 -16.88 -4.72
N LEU A 8 13.51 -16.10 -4.63
CA LEU A 8 13.55 -14.70 -4.19
C LEU A 8 13.45 -14.56 -2.68
N LEU A 9 12.90 -15.58 -2.00
CA LEU A 9 12.63 -15.51 -0.57
C LEU A 9 13.91 -15.61 0.28
N MET A 10 13.96 -14.78 1.32
CA MET A 10 15.01 -14.81 2.33
C MET A 10 14.41 -14.75 3.74
N CYS A 11 15.14 -15.26 4.74
CA CYS A 11 14.75 -15.08 6.13
C CYS A 11 14.86 -13.58 6.50
N PRO A 12 13.78 -12.93 6.97
CA PRO A 12 13.80 -11.50 7.28
C PRO A 12 14.77 -11.14 8.42
N VAL A 13 15.12 -12.11 9.28
CA VAL A 13 16.00 -11.88 10.43
C VAL A 13 17.46 -12.26 10.15
N THR A 14 17.70 -13.49 9.67
CA THR A 14 19.08 -13.96 9.46
C THR A 14 19.66 -13.54 8.11
N ARG A 15 18.81 -13.01 7.22
CA ARG A 15 19.10 -12.73 5.81
C ARG A 15 19.63 -13.93 5.02
N ALA A 16 19.48 -15.14 5.54
CA ALA A 16 19.90 -16.37 4.86
C ALA A 16 18.79 -16.88 3.92
N PRO A 17 19.14 -17.65 2.88
CA PRO A 17 18.15 -18.35 2.05
C PRO A 17 17.18 -19.19 2.88
N LEU A 18 15.98 -19.39 2.34
CA LEU A 18 14.97 -20.28 2.92
C LEU A 18 14.90 -21.58 2.10
N LYS A 19 14.89 -22.71 2.81
CA LYS A 19 14.61 -24.02 2.24
C LYS A 19 13.14 -24.37 2.47
N LEU A 20 12.42 -24.74 1.42
CA LEU A 20 11.09 -25.31 1.54
C LEU A 20 11.19 -26.78 1.96
N VAL A 21 10.45 -27.16 2.99
CA VAL A 21 10.29 -28.54 3.47
C VAL A 21 8.81 -28.87 3.63
N ASP A 22 8.48 -30.16 3.62
CA ASP A 22 7.11 -30.66 3.83
C ASP A 22 6.09 -30.02 2.86
N ALA A 23 6.49 -29.80 1.61
CA ALA A 23 5.68 -29.08 0.63
C ALA A 23 4.56 -29.94 0.06
N GLU A 24 3.36 -29.36 -0.02
CA GLU A 24 2.29 -29.86 -0.86
C GLU A 24 2.19 -28.99 -2.11
N MET A 25 2.00 -29.63 -3.26
CA MET A 25 1.90 -28.97 -4.55
C MET A 25 0.63 -29.40 -5.26
N ALA A 26 -0.01 -28.45 -5.95
CA ALA A 26 -1.07 -28.73 -6.89
C ALA A 26 -0.50 -29.36 -8.18
N PRO A 27 -1.35 -29.98 -9.03
CA PRO A 27 -0.90 -30.63 -10.28
C PRO A 27 -0.15 -29.72 -11.26
N ASP A 28 -0.37 -28.40 -11.19
CA ASP A 28 0.30 -27.40 -12.01
C ASP A 28 1.66 -26.93 -11.45
N GLY A 29 2.11 -27.53 -10.34
CA GLY A 29 3.35 -27.17 -9.66
C GLY A 29 3.22 -26.01 -8.67
N THR A 30 2.03 -25.43 -8.50
CA THR A 30 1.80 -24.40 -7.48
C THR A 30 1.96 -24.98 -6.08
N ILE A 31 2.74 -24.33 -5.23
CA ILE A 31 2.92 -24.72 -3.84
C ILE A 31 1.71 -24.23 -3.04
N THR A 32 0.99 -25.17 -2.42
CA THR A 32 -0.24 -24.92 -1.65
C THR A 32 0.00 -24.89 -0.15
N SER A 33 0.95 -25.69 0.36
CA SER A 33 1.35 -25.70 1.76
C SER A 33 2.80 -26.13 1.93
N GLY A 34 3.35 -25.93 3.13
CA GLY A 34 4.69 -26.36 3.50
C GLY A 34 5.32 -25.46 4.54
N MET A 35 6.63 -25.62 4.74
CA MET A 35 7.38 -24.83 5.73
C MET A 35 8.67 -24.28 5.10
N LEU A 36 8.86 -22.97 5.17
CA LEU A 36 10.11 -22.32 4.81
C LEU A 36 11.02 -22.25 6.04
N VAL A 37 12.21 -22.83 5.95
CA VAL A 37 13.16 -22.92 7.06
C VAL A 37 14.45 -22.20 6.70
N SER A 38 14.94 -21.33 7.58
CA SER A 38 16.21 -20.64 7.34
C SER A 38 17.37 -21.62 7.35
N THR A 39 18.26 -21.49 6.37
CA THR A 39 19.49 -22.29 6.27
C THR A 39 20.51 -21.99 7.37
N LYS A 40 20.43 -20.80 7.98
CA LYS A 40 21.35 -20.35 9.05
C LYS A 40 20.82 -20.59 10.46
N ASP A 41 19.50 -20.68 10.62
CA ASP A 41 18.85 -20.93 11.91
C ASP A 41 17.59 -21.79 11.70
N PRO A 42 17.66 -23.11 11.96
CA PRO A 42 16.53 -24.01 11.79
C PRO A 42 15.30 -23.68 12.66
N LYS A 43 15.45 -22.84 13.69
CA LYS A 43 14.31 -22.37 14.52
C LYS A 43 13.48 -21.30 13.81
N ARG A 44 14.05 -20.61 12.82
CA ARG A 44 13.34 -19.63 11.99
C ARG A 44 12.56 -20.37 10.92
N ARG A 45 11.28 -20.61 11.20
CA ARG A 45 10.36 -21.37 10.34
C ARG A 45 9.14 -20.51 10.03
N TYR A 46 8.73 -20.49 8.76
CA TYR A 46 7.64 -19.68 8.25
C TYR A 46 6.69 -20.57 7.45
N PRO A 47 5.43 -20.75 7.88
CA PRO A 47 4.53 -21.66 7.20
C PRO A 47 4.08 -21.06 5.85
N VAL A 48 3.84 -21.93 4.89
CA VAL A 48 3.09 -21.62 3.67
C VAL A 48 1.69 -22.18 3.88
N VAL A 49 0.68 -21.31 3.86
CA VAL A 49 -0.72 -21.69 4.09
C VAL A 49 -1.56 -21.16 2.94
N ARG A 50 -2.29 -22.06 2.26
CA ARG A 50 -3.08 -21.76 1.05
C ARG A 50 -2.26 -21.04 -0.02
N GLY A 51 -1.00 -21.47 -0.17
CA GLY A 51 -0.07 -20.90 -1.12
C GLY A 51 0.40 -19.48 -0.79
N VAL A 52 0.25 -19.02 0.45
CA VAL A 52 0.77 -17.73 0.92
C VAL A 52 1.81 -17.99 2.02
N PRO A 53 3.10 -17.69 1.81
CA PRO A 53 4.11 -17.72 2.86
C PRO A 53 3.84 -16.64 3.92
N ARG A 54 3.99 -17.02 5.20
CA ARG A 54 3.58 -16.21 6.35
C ARG A 54 4.79 -15.79 7.18
N PHE A 55 5.15 -14.52 7.08
CA PHE A 55 6.20 -13.84 7.84
C PHE A 55 5.59 -12.77 8.76
N VAL A 56 4.55 -13.17 9.50
CA VAL A 56 3.88 -12.28 10.45
C VAL A 56 4.81 -12.09 11.66
N PRO A 57 5.17 -10.84 12.00
CA PRO A 57 5.90 -10.54 13.22
C PRO A 57 5.17 -11.05 14.48
N PRO A 58 5.90 -11.36 15.55
CA PRO A 58 5.28 -11.64 16.84
C PRO A 58 4.45 -10.42 17.34
N PRO A 59 3.37 -10.66 18.11
CA PRO A 59 2.52 -9.58 18.65
C PRO A 59 3.24 -8.50 19.44
N GLU A 60 4.42 -8.80 20.00
CA GLU A 60 5.21 -7.85 20.77
C GLU A 60 5.93 -6.81 19.89
N VAL A 61 6.09 -7.11 18.60
CA VAL A 61 6.81 -6.26 17.62
C VAL A 61 5.84 -5.38 16.83
N GLU A 62 4.56 -5.77 16.76
CA GLU A 62 3.59 -5.17 15.88
C GLU A 62 2.23 -5.02 16.54
N ASN A 63 1.57 -3.87 16.34
CA ASN A 63 0.25 -3.65 16.92
C ASN A 63 -0.82 -4.42 16.14
N HIS A 64 -1.06 -5.65 16.58
CA HIS A 64 -2.05 -6.55 16.00
C HIS A 64 -3.43 -5.92 15.86
N ALA A 65 -3.89 -5.10 16.81
CA ALA A 65 -5.20 -4.47 16.73
C ALA A 65 -5.29 -3.44 15.58
N ALA A 66 -4.21 -2.69 15.33
CA ALA A 66 -4.17 -1.76 14.20
C ALA A 66 -4.13 -2.49 12.86
N VAL A 67 -3.37 -3.58 12.78
CA VAL A 67 -3.29 -4.45 11.59
C VAL A 67 -4.65 -5.12 11.30
N GLU A 68 -5.31 -5.63 12.33
CA GLU A 68 -6.63 -6.25 12.22
C GLU A 68 -7.68 -5.23 11.74
N ALA A 69 -7.66 -4.01 12.27
CA ALA A 69 -8.55 -2.93 11.85
C ALA A 69 -8.36 -2.53 10.37
N PHE A 70 -7.12 -2.57 9.85
CA PHE A 70 -6.86 -2.42 8.41
C PHE A 70 -7.45 -3.57 7.61
N GLY A 71 -7.24 -4.82 8.06
CA GLY A 71 -7.80 -5.99 7.39
C GLY A 71 -9.33 -5.96 7.31
N ASP A 72 -10.00 -5.56 8.37
CA ASP A 72 -11.46 -5.39 8.40
C ASP A 72 -11.94 -4.35 7.39
N GLN A 73 -11.19 -3.24 7.27
CA GLN A 73 -11.47 -2.20 6.29
C GLN A 73 -11.31 -2.72 4.86
N TRP A 74 -10.25 -3.46 4.57
CA TRP A 74 -10.06 -4.07 3.24
C TRP A 74 -11.20 -5.03 2.92
N ASN A 75 -11.54 -5.92 3.86
CA ASN A 75 -12.60 -6.90 3.71
C ASN A 75 -13.98 -6.26 3.50
N PHE A 76 -14.24 -5.12 4.16
CA PHE A 76 -15.52 -4.43 4.03
C PHE A 76 -15.61 -3.57 2.76
N PHE A 77 -14.60 -2.75 2.47
CA PHE A 77 -14.68 -1.78 1.38
C PHE A 77 -14.25 -2.33 0.03
N ASN A 78 -13.42 -3.38 -0.02
CA ASN A 78 -12.85 -4.06 -1.19
C ASN A 78 -12.02 -3.17 -2.14
N TYR A 79 -12.41 -1.92 -2.38
CA TYR A 79 -11.77 -0.99 -3.31
C TYR A 79 -11.88 -1.40 -4.79
N ASP A 80 -12.71 -2.37 -5.12
CA ASP A 80 -12.97 -2.85 -6.48
C ASP A 80 -13.48 -1.76 -7.44
N ARG A 81 -14.19 -0.77 -6.90
CA ARG A 81 -14.74 0.38 -7.64
C ARG A 81 -13.77 1.56 -7.80
N PHE A 82 -12.53 1.44 -7.32
CA PHE A 82 -11.56 2.54 -7.32
C PHE A 82 -10.59 2.51 -8.50
N LYS A 83 -10.85 1.68 -9.53
CA LYS A 83 -9.97 1.58 -10.72
C LYS A 83 -9.73 2.94 -11.35
N GLU A 84 -10.78 3.70 -11.64
CA GLU A 84 -10.65 5.04 -12.23
C GLU A 84 -9.85 6.02 -11.35
N HIS A 85 -9.97 5.93 -10.02
CA HIS A 85 -9.19 6.76 -9.10
C HIS A 85 -7.70 6.39 -9.14
N PHE A 86 -7.39 5.08 -9.12
CA PHE A 86 -6.03 4.59 -9.26
C PHE A 86 -5.40 5.01 -10.59
N LEU A 87 -6.18 4.96 -11.67
CA LEU A 87 -5.73 5.42 -12.99
C LEU A 87 -5.51 6.94 -13.02
N GLU A 88 -6.51 7.74 -12.65
CA GLU A 88 -6.50 9.20 -12.79
C GLU A 88 -5.52 9.88 -11.84
N PHE A 89 -5.47 9.45 -10.57
CA PHE A 89 -4.68 10.13 -9.54
C PHE A 89 -3.36 9.43 -9.20
N GLY A 90 -3.21 8.15 -9.51
CA GLY A 90 -1.98 7.38 -9.27
C GLY A 90 -1.17 7.17 -10.55
N MET A 91 -1.69 6.35 -11.47
CA MET A 91 -0.95 5.86 -12.63
C MET A 91 -0.66 6.91 -13.69
N ASN A 92 -1.65 7.70 -14.09
CA ASN A 92 -1.49 8.74 -15.10
C ASN A 92 -0.45 9.79 -14.69
N PRO A 93 -0.54 10.42 -13.50
CA PRO A 93 0.43 11.44 -13.09
C PRO A 93 1.83 10.89 -12.81
N THR A 94 1.94 9.61 -12.41
CA THR A 94 3.22 8.98 -12.05
C THR A 94 3.95 8.39 -13.26
N PHE A 95 3.24 7.59 -14.06
CA PHE A 95 3.80 6.75 -15.13
C PHE A 95 3.30 7.12 -16.52
N GLY A 96 2.37 8.06 -16.65
CA GLY A 96 1.72 8.38 -17.93
C GLY A 96 0.62 7.41 -18.34
N GLY A 97 0.27 6.44 -17.48
CA GLY A 97 -0.82 5.48 -17.71
C GLY A 97 -0.50 4.07 -17.22
N ILE A 98 -1.53 3.25 -17.04
CA ILE A 98 -1.39 1.86 -16.56
C ILE A 98 -0.65 0.95 -17.53
N ALA A 99 -0.66 1.26 -18.84
CA ALA A 99 0.06 0.50 -19.85
C ALA A 99 1.58 0.44 -19.61
N TRP A 100 2.12 1.35 -18.79
CA TRP A 100 3.51 1.31 -18.34
C TRP A 100 3.86 0.01 -17.58
N MET A 101 2.88 -0.64 -16.97
CA MET A 101 3.05 -1.90 -16.23
C MET A 101 3.36 -3.09 -17.14
N LYS A 102 3.15 -2.98 -18.45
CA LYS A 102 3.33 -4.07 -19.39
C LYS A 102 4.74 -4.68 -19.28
N ASP A 103 4.79 -6.00 -19.17
CA ASP A 103 6.00 -6.83 -19.09
C ASP A 103 6.89 -6.57 -17.85
N LYS A 104 6.46 -5.72 -16.90
CA LYS A 104 7.18 -5.42 -15.66
C LYS A 104 7.03 -6.53 -14.61
N LEU A 105 8.07 -6.74 -13.81
CA LEU A 105 7.96 -7.41 -12.52
C LEU A 105 7.63 -6.36 -11.47
N VAL A 106 6.48 -6.51 -10.79
CA VAL A 106 6.03 -5.53 -9.80
C VAL A 106 6.01 -6.14 -8.41
N LEU A 107 6.54 -5.42 -7.42
CA LEU A 107 6.33 -5.67 -6.00
C LEU A 107 5.42 -4.59 -5.45
N ASP A 108 4.19 -4.95 -5.12
CA ASP A 108 3.21 -4.07 -4.47
C ASP A 108 3.32 -4.20 -2.95
N THR A 109 3.56 -3.10 -2.24
CA THR A 109 3.90 -3.12 -0.81
C THR A 109 2.83 -2.41 0.02
N GLY A 110 2.03 -3.20 0.74
CA GLY A 110 0.78 -2.75 1.36
C GLY A 110 -0.42 -2.95 0.42
N SER A 111 -0.56 -4.16 -0.12
CA SER A 111 -1.49 -4.47 -1.21
C SER A 111 -2.98 -4.43 -0.83
N GLY A 112 -3.30 -4.38 0.46
CA GLY A 112 -4.65 -4.16 0.98
C GLY A 112 -5.64 -5.24 0.54
N SER A 113 -6.51 -4.90 -0.41
CA SER A 113 -7.50 -5.82 -0.98
C SER A 113 -7.02 -6.58 -2.23
N GLY A 114 -5.84 -6.28 -2.74
CA GLY A 114 -5.30 -6.87 -3.98
C GLY A 114 -5.89 -6.30 -5.27
N MET A 115 -6.78 -5.30 -5.22
CA MET A 115 -7.38 -4.74 -6.44
C MET A 115 -6.36 -4.05 -7.36
N GLN A 116 -5.36 -3.38 -6.79
CA GLN A 116 -4.29 -2.76 -7.59
C GLN A 116 -3.43 -3.81 -8.30
N ILE A 117 -3.10 -4.91 -7.62
CA ILE A 117 -2.44 -6.09 -8.22
C ILE A 117 -3.24 -6.57 -9.43
N LYS A 118 -4.54 -6.81 -9.26
CA LYS A 118 -5.41 -7.27 -10.35
C LYS A 118 -5.36 -6.33 -11.55
N TRP A 119 -5.47 -5.02 -11.35
CA TRP A 119 -5.42 -4.06 -12.45
C TRP A 119 -4.06 -3.96 -13.13
N MET A 120 -2.96 -4.14 -12.39
CA MET A 120 -1.61 -4.20 -12.98
C MET A 120 -1.41 -5.45 -13.83
N VAL A 121 -1.90 -6.61 -13.38
CA VAL A 121 -1.90 -7.85 -14.18
C VAL A 121 -2.77 -7.71 -15.42
N GLU A 122 -3.99 -7.15 -15.29
CA GLU A 122 -4.87 -6.86 -16.43
C GLU A 122 -4.22 -5.91 -17.45
N ALA A 123 -3.32 -5.03 -17.01
CA ALA A 123 -2.56 -4.13 -17.88
C ALA A 123 -1.32 -4.77 -18.52
N GLY A 124 -1.07 -6.05 -18.25
CA GLY A 124 0.00 -6.84 -18.84
C GLY A 124 1.27 -6.92 -18.01
N ALA A 125 1.24 -6.63 -16.71
CA ALA A 125 2.38 -6.93 -15.84
C ALA A 125 2.79 -8.40 -15.98
N LYS A 126 4.10 -8.65 -16.10
CA LYS A 126 4.65 -10.00 -16.29
C LYS A 126 4.36 -10.86 -15.08
N HIS A 127 4.60 -10.31 -13.89
CA HIS A 127 4.32 -10.95 -12.61
C HIS A 127 4.16 -9.86 -11.55
N VAL A 128 3.24 -10.06 -10.61
CA VAL A 128 3.05 -9.13 -9.48
C VAL A 128 3.18 -9.91 -8.16
N ILE A 129 4.08 -9.45 -7.30
CA ILE A 129 4.24 -9.93 -5.94
C ILE A 129 3.55 -8.92 -5.01
N GLY A 130 2.55 -9.35 -4.25
CA GLY A 130 1.86 -8.51 -3.26
C GLY A 130 2.35 -8.78 -1.85
N LEU A 131 2.69 -7.72 -1.10
CA LEU A 131 2.95 -7.79 0.33
C LEU A 131 1.75 -7.20 1.08
N GLU A 132 1.13 -8.01 1.93
CA GLU A 132 0.04 -7.54 2.78
C GLU A 132 0.13 -8.20 4.13
N LEU A 133 0.15 -7.40 5.18
CA LEU A 133 0.39 -7.89 6.52
C LEU A 133 -0.89 -8.45 7.17
N SER A 134 -2.04 -7.83 6.89
CA SER A 134 -3.29 -8.13 7.57
C SER A 134 -3.92 -9.45 7.11
N GLN A 135 -4.97 -9.86 7.80
CA GLN A 135 -5.79 -11.02 7.50
C GLN A 135 -6.56 -10.92 6.15
N SER A 136 -6.52 -9.78 5.46
CA SER A 136 -7.18 -9.62 4.15
C SER A 136 -6.65 -10.59 3.10
N VAL A 137 -5.40 -11.06 3.26
CA VAL A 137 -4.76 -12.12 2.44
C VAL A 137 -5.59 -13.39 2.34
N ASP A 138 -6.39 -13.70 3.36
CA ASP A 138 -7.27 -14.87 3.41
C ASP A 138 -8.75 -14.52 3.21
N GLY A 139 -9.08 -13.23 3.16
CA GLY A 139 -10.41 -12.71 2.90
C GLY A 139 -10.51 -12.15 1.49
N VAL A 140 -10.80 -10.85 1.40
CA VAL A 140 -11.10 -10.18 0.14
C VAL A 140 -9.98 -10.27 -0.89
N MET A 141 -8.71 -10.32 -0.47
CA MET A 141 -7.58 -10.44 -1.39
C MET A 141 -7.58 -11.80 -2.08
N ALA A 142 -7.82 -12.87 -1.33
CA ALA A 142 -7.95 -14.21 -1.88
C ALA A 142 -9.11 -14.29 -2.88
N ASP A 143 -10.23 -13.63 -2.59
CA ASP A 143 -11.39 -13.60 -3.49
C ASP A 143 -11.11 -12.80 -4.77
N ASN A 144 -10.52 -11.62 -4.65
CA ASN A 144 -10.22 -10.75 -5.78
C ASN A 144 -9.19 -11.36 -6.76
N LEU A 145 -8.23 -12.12 -6.22
CA LEU A 145 -7.10 -12.67 -6.97
C LEU A 145 -7.28 -14.15 -7.34
N ARG A 146 -8.39 -14.78 -6.96
CA ARG A 146 -8.63 -16.22 -7.17
C ARG A 146 -8.40 -16.70 -8.60
N GLU A 147 -8.80 -15.89 -9.58
CA GLU A 147 -8.68 -16.21 -11.02
C GLU A 147 -7.50 -15.49 -11.69
N VAL A 148 -6.73 -14.72 -10.93
CA VAL A 148 -5.61 -13.92 -11.44
C VAL A 148 -4.35 -14.79 -11.42
N LYS A 149 -3.76 -15.00 -12.60
CA LYS A 149 -2.49 -15.73 -12.77
C LYS A 149 -1.30 -14.78 -12.67
N ASN A 150 -0.09 -15.33 -12.56
CA ASN A 150 1.17 -14.58 -12.46
C ASN A 150 1.20 -13.63 -11.26
N VAL A 151 0.62 -14.08 -10.14
CA VAL A 151 0.58 -13.35 -8.88
C VAL A 151 1.07 -14.25 -7.77
N ASP A 152 1.86 -13.66 -6.87
CA ASP A 152 2.23 -14.25 -5.60
C ASP A 152 1.91 -13.28 -4.47
N ILE A 153 1.37 -13.79 -3.36
CA ILE A 153 1.10 -13.00 -2.17
C ILE A 153 2.00 -13.48 -1.05
N ILE A 154 2.57 -12.55 -0.29
CA ILE A 154 3.35 -12.81 0.92
C ILE A 154 2.67 -12.07 2.06
N GLN A 155 2.36 -12.79 3.15
CA GLN A 155 1.91 -12.12 4.36
C GLN A 155 3.11 -11.66 5.18
N CYS A 156 3.42 -10.37 5.16
CA CYS A 156 4.57 -9.82 5.89
C CYS A 156 4.44 -8.31 6.14
N SER A 157 5.22 -7.82 7.10
CA SER A 157 5.41 -6.39 7.31
C SER A 157 6.36 -5.82 6.25
N ILE A 158 6.03 -4.64 5.71
CA ILE A 158 6.88 -3.95 4.71
C ILE A 158 8.16 -3.35 5.33
N ASP A 159 8.30 -3.37 6.65
CA ASP A 159 9.54 -3.03 7.36
C ASP A 159 10.57 -4.17 7.41
N GLN A 160 10.15 -5.40 7.05
CA GLN A 160 10.97 -6.61 7.11
C GLN A 160 10.62 -7.51 5.91
N ILE A 161 10.93 -7.03 4.71
CA ILE A 161 10.55 -7.70 3.46
C ILE A 161 11.35 -9.01 3.33
N PRO A 162 10.69 -10.17 3.22
CA PRO A 162 11.36 -11.48 3.16
C PRO A 162 11.84 -11.80 1.74
N LEU A 163 12.36 -10.82 1.02
CA LEU A 163 12.94 -10.95 -0.31
C LEU A 163 14.43 -10.58 -0.27
N ARG A 164 15.26 -11.31 -1.01
CA ARG A 164 16.69 -11.03 -1.16
C ARG A 164 16.93 -9.58 -1.61
N ASP A 165 18.13 -9.08 -1.33
CA ASP A 165 18.56 -7.77 -1.84
C ASP A 165 18.42 -7.77 -3.37
N GLU A 166 17.93 -6.65 -3.90
CA GLU A 166 17.74 -6.46 -5.33
C GLU A 166 16.82 -7.50 -6.02
N ALA A 167 15.92 -8.15 -5.27
CA ALA A 167 15.01 -9.17 -5.80
C ALA A 167 14.14 -8.68 -6.96
N ILE A 168 13.86 -7.38 -7.04
CA ILE A 168 13.04 -6.76 -8.09
C ILE A 168 13.96 -6.07 -9.09
N GLY A 169 14.62 -6.86 -9.93
CA GLY A 169 15.65 -6.41 -10.87
C GLY A 169 15.35 -6.73 -12.34
N ALA A 170 16.10 -6.09 -13.23
CA ALA A 170 15.99 -6.31 -14.68
C ALA A 170 16.33 -7.74 -15.13
N GLU A 171 17.08 -8.49 -14.31
CA GLU A 171 17.43 -9.90 -14.55
C GLU A 171 16.19 -10.81 -14.65
N LEU A 172 15.12 -10.49 -13.92
CA LEU A 172 13.86 -11.26 -13.92
C LEU A 172 12.85 -10.73 -14.94
N ALA A 173 12.94 -9.45 -15.31
CA ALA A 173 12.08 -8.79 -16.28
C ALA A 173 12.90 -7.79 -17.10
N PRO A 174 13.22 -8.08 -18.37
CA PRO A 174 14.00 -7.17 -19.22
C PRO A 174 13.37 -5.79 -19.41
N ALA A 175 12.04 -5.68 -19.30
CA ALA A 175 11.33 -4.41 -19.31
C ALA A 175 11.58 -3.56 -18.04
N GLY A 176 12.23 -4.11 -17.01
CA GLY A 176 12.52 -3.49 -15.72
C GLY A 176 11.57 -3.95 -14.59
N GLY A 177 12.00 -3.77 -13.35
CA GLY A 177 11.19 -3.99 -12.15
C GLY A 177 10.56 -2.70 -11.61
N LEU A 178 9.54 -2.86 -10.77
CA LEU A 178 8.94 -1.78 -9.98
C LEU A 178 8.69 -2.26 -8.55
N VAL A 179 9.22 -1.56 -7.56
CA VAL A 179 8.74 -1.61 -6.18
C VAL A 179 7.77 -0.46 -5.99
N MET A 180 6.51 -0.76 -5.70
CA MET A 180 5.43 0.22 -5.54
C MET A 180 4.97 0.24 -4.08
N CYS A 181 4.93 1.41 -3.45
CA CYS A 181 4.39 1.63 -2.11
C CYS A 181 3.37 2.77 -2.14
N HIS A 182 2.12 2.45 -2.48
CA HIS A 182 1.07 3.43 -2.70
C HIS A 182 0.12 3.52 -1.50
N ASN A 183 0.17 4.64 -0.79
CA ASN A 183 -0.60 4.97 0.41
C ASN A 183 -0.40 3.99 1.59
N ALA A 184 0.78 3.39 1.71
CA ALA A 184 1.10 2.47 2.82
C ALA A 184 2.21 2.98 3.75
N ILE A 185 3.29 3.58 3.20
CA ILE A 185 4.51 3.89 3.96
C ILE A 185 4.29 4.82 5.16
N GLN A 186 3.28 5.70 5.12
CA GLN A 186 2.98 6.61 6.23
C GLN A 186 2.41 5.92 7.47
N HIS A 187 2.05 4.64 7.36
CA HIS A 187 1.48 3.83 8.44
C HIS A 187 2.48 2.87 9.07
N THR A 188 3.76 2.94 8.69
CA THR A 188 4.83 2.15 9.31
C THR A 188 5.41 2.84 10.55
N PRO A 189 6.12 2.12 11.43
CA PRO A 189 6.75 2.70 12.61
C PRO A 189 7.81 3.76 12.28
N ASN A 190 8.46 3.68 11.11
CA ASN A 190 9.46 4.64 10.68
C ASN A 190 9.59 4.68 9.15
N VAL A 191 9.09 5.78 8.55
CA VAL A 191 9.10 6.00 7.09
C VAL A 191 10.49 5.86 6.47
N GLN A 192 11.53 6.41 7.10
CA GLN A 192 12.90 6.33 6.56
C GLN A 192 13.40 4.87 6.52
N ARG A 193 13.16 4.11 7.59
CA ARG A 193 13.57 2.71 7.67
C ARG A 193 12.82 1.86 6.63
N THR A 194 11.51 2.05 6.50
CA THR A 194 10.71 1.36 5.47
C THR A 194 11.22 1.72 4.08
N LEU A 195 11.50 3.01 3.83
CA LEU A 195 12.01 3.45 2.54
C LEU A 195 13.36 2.79 2.20
N THR A 196 14.24 2.66 3.20
CA THR A 196 15.50 1.91 3.04
C THR A 196 15.27 0.41 2.75
N GLU A 197 14.29 -0.22 3.39
CA GLU A 197 13.96 -1.63 3.12
C GLU A 197 13.33 -1.84 1.73
N LEU A 198 12.46 -0.92 1.30
CA LEU A 198 11.92 -0.89 -0.07
C LEU A 198 13.05 -0.71 -1.09
N TRP A 199 13.96 0.22 -0.84
CA TRP A 199 15.11 0.46 -1.70
C TRP A 199 16.02 -0.76 -1.80
N ARG A 200 16.26 -1.47 -0.68
CA ARG A 200 17.08 -2.68 -0.63
C ARG A 200 16.61 -3.75 -1.63
N VAL A 201 15.30 -3.95 -1.77
CA VAL A 201 14.73 -4.97 -2.68
C VAL A 201 14.55 -4.48 -4.11
N THR A 202 14.58 -3.18 -4.35
CA THR A 202 14.68 -2.61 -5.71
C THR A 202 16.03 -2.99 -6.30
N GLY A 203 16.07 -3.72 -7.41
CA GLY A 203 17.31 -4.10 -8.08
C GLY A 203 17.78 -3.09 -9.12
N ALA A 204 19.01 -3.25 -9.58
CA ALA A 204 19.55 -2.40 -10.65
C ALA A 204 18.64 -2.37 -11.90
N GLY A 205 18.53 -1.20 -12.52
CA GLY A 205 17.67 -0.93 -13.67
C GLY A 205 16.16 -0.91 -13.36
N SER A 206 15.78 -0.96 -12.09
CA SER A 206 14.38 -0.98 -11.64
C SER A 206 14.02 0.29 -10.86
N GLU A 207 12.72 0.54 -10.75
CA GLU A 207 12.20 1.75 -10.12
C GLU A 207 11.60 1.47 -8.74
N LEU A 208 11.74 2.44 -7.83
CA LEU A 208 10.93 2.55 -6.62
C LEU A 208 9.93 3.71 -6.81
N ALA A 209 8.64 3.44 -6.65
CA ALA A 209 7.60 4.46 -6.63
C ALA A 209 6.85 4.44 -5.30
N PHE A 210 6.84 5.57 -4.58
CA PHE A 210 6.12 5.67 -3.32
C PHE A 210 5.47 7.04 -3.15
N ASN A 211 4.43 7.11 -2.32
CA ASN A 211 3.91 8.38 -1.83
C ASN A 211 3.75 8.32 -0.30
N CYS A 212 3.71 9.49 0.32
CA CYS A 212 3.51 9.65 1.75
C CYS A 212 2.62 10.88 1.98
N TYR A 213 1.88 10.92 3.09
CA TYR A 213 1.02 12.07 3.37
C TYR A 213 1.83 13.34 3.50
N THR A 214 1.38 14.38 2.81
CA THR A 214 2.02 15.68 2.82
C THR A 214 1.61 16.45 4.06
N ARG A 215 2.58 17.05 4.75
CA ARG A 215 2.31 17.96 5.86
C ARG A 215 1.93 19.33 5.30
N ASN A 216 0.72 19.80 5.62
CA ASN A 216 0.25 21.14 5.27
C ASN A 216 0.07 22.00 6.54
N ASP A 217 1.18 22.48 7.09
CA ASP A 217 1.27 23.33 8.29
C ASP A 217 1.62 24.80 7.97
N SER A 218 1.38 25.19 6.71
CA SER A 218 1.74 26.48 6.12
C SER A 218 1.06 27.70 6.80
N THR A 219 -0.04 27.51 7.52
CA THR A 219 -0.78 28.61 8.16
C THR A 219 -1.17 28.31 9.60
N HIS A 220 -1.42 29.35 10.39
CA HIS A 220 -1.95 29.18 11.75
C HIS A 220 -3.30 28.46 11.77
N ILE A 221 -4.17 28.73 10.78
CA ILE A 221 -5.49 28.10 10.66
C ILE A 221 -5.34 26.58 10.45
N THR A 222 -4.44 26.14 9.57
CA THR A 222 -4.24 24.70 9.32
C THR A 222 -3.66 23.99 10.54
N ARG A 223 -2.78 24.64 11.32
CA ARG A 223 -2.29 24.08 12.59
C ARG A 223 -3.38 23.95 13.64
N TRP A 224 -4.23 24.96 13.80
CA TRP A 224 -5.37 24.91 14.73
C TRP A 224 -6.36 23.81 14.37
N ARG A 225 -6.71 23.69 13.10
CA ARG A 225 -7.57 22.61 12.60
C ARG A 225 -6.97 21.22 12.84
N HIS A 226 -5.67 21.07 12.60
CA HIS A 226 -4.97 19.81 12.85
C HIS A 226 -5.06 19.37 14.33
N ARG A 227 -5.03 20.31 15.28
CA ARG A 227 -5.23 20.01 16.72
C ARG A 227 -6.65 19.54 17.04
N ILE A 228 -7.67 20.12 16.40
CA ILE A 228 -9.07 19.69 16.54
C ILE A 228 -9.20 18.27 16.01
N TYR A 229 -8.70 18.03 14.79
CA TYR A 229 -8.64 16.71 14.17
C TYR A 229 -7.93 15.68 15.07
N SER A 230 -6.75 15.99 15.60
CA SER A 230 -5.98 15.04 16.42
C SER A 230 -6.76 14.62 17.67
N THR A 231 -7.50 15.56 18.27
CA THR A 231 -8.34 15.30 19.44
C THR A 231 -9.53 14.41 19.08
N LEU A 232 -10.26 14.75 18.01
CA LEU A 232 -11.38 13.94 17.52
C LEU A 232 -10.93 12.55 17.10
N ARG A 233 -9.76 12.43 16.48
CA ARG A 233 -9.20 11.16 16.03
C ARG A 233 -8.92 10.22 17.18
N VAL A 234 -8.29 10.67 18.26
CA VAL A 234 -8.03 9.83 19.43
C VAL A 234 -9.33 9.23 19.98
N PHE A 235 -10.41 10.00 19.97
CA PHE A 235 -11.72 9.50 20.40
C PHE A 235 -12.33 8.54 19.36
N ILE A 236 -12.50 8.97 18.11
CA ILE A 236 -13.21 8.21 17.07
C ILE A 236 -12.47 6.92 16.72
N SER A 237 -11.13 6.93 16.68
CA SER A 237 -10.33 5.75 16.32
C SER A 237 -10.39 4.62 17.36
N SER A 238 -10.79 4.95 18.59
CA SER A 238 -11.02 3.98 19.67
C SER A 238 -12.42 3.33 19.63
N LEU A 239 -13.34 3.87 18.82
CA LEU A 239 -14.70 3.34 18.72
C LEU A 239 -14.76 2.05 17.88
N PRO A 240 -15.74 1.17 18.15
CA PRO A 240 -15.94 -0.04 17.34
C PRO A 240 -16.15 0.27 15.86
N PHE A 241 -15.82 -0.69 15.00
CA PHE A 241 -15.93 -0.55 13.54
C PHE A 241 -17.29 -0.01 13.08
N SER A 242 -18.38 -0.55 13.62
CA SER A 242 -19.76 -0.15 13.28
C SER A 242 -20.06 1.32 13.63
N PHE A 243 -19.54 1.83 14.75
CA PHE A 243 -19.71 3.23 15.14
C PHE A 243 -18.92 4.17 14.22
N ARG A 244 -17.66 3.81 13.90
CA ARG A 244 -16.85 4.56 12.92
C ARG A 244 -17.50 4.59 11.55
N LEU A 245 -18.04 3.45 11.12
CA LEU A 245 -18.78 3.34 9.86
C LEU A 245 -20.06 4.20 9.87
N GLY A 246 -20.84 4.13 10.95
CA GLY A 246 -22.04 4.96 11.12
C GLY A 246 -21.72 6.46 11.12
N TYR A 247 -20.65 6.87 11.79
CA TYR A 247 -20.14 8.25 11.75
C TYR A 247 -19.78 8.67 10.32
N ALA A 248 -19.02 7.85 9.59
CA ALA A 248 -18.63 8.13 8.22
C ALA A 248 -19.84 8.27 7.29
N HIS A 249 -20.85 7.40 7.43
CA HIS A 249 -22.11 7.51 6.69
C HIS A 249 -22.89 8.78 7.01
N LEU A 250 -23.02 9.13 8.30
CA LEU A 250 -23.71 10.34 8.73
C LEU A 250 -23.01 11.59 8.19
N MET A 251 -21.70 11.73 8.41
CA MET A 251 -20.94 12.88 7.96
C MET A 251 -20.96 13.02 6.44
N SER A 252 -20.85 11.90 5.71
CA SER A 252 -20.93 11.92 4.25
C SER A 252 -22.32 12.29 3.73
N ALA A 253 -23.40 11.95 4.44
CA ALA A 253 -24.74 12.40 4.10
C ALA A 253 -24.93 13.90 4.36
N LEU A 254 -24.49 14.38 5.54
CA LEU A 254 -24.58 15.80 5.93
C LEU A 254 -23.78 16.72 5.00
N ARG A 255 -22.76 16.20 4.32
CA ARG A 255 -22.02 16.91 3.26
C ARG A 255 -22.92 17.55 2.20
N PHE A 256 -24.05 16.91 1.88
CA PHE A 256 -24.96 17.38 0.83
C PHE A 256 -25.88 18.53 1.29
N VAL A 257 -25.87 18.87 2.59
CA VAL A 257 -26.56 20.05 3.11
C VAL A 257 -25.71 21.30 2.84
N PRO A 258 -26.21 22.31 2.11
CA PRO A 258 -25.48 23.54 1.84
C PRO A 258 -24.99 24.22 3.13
N PHE A 259 -23.82 24.87 3.07
CA PHE A 259 -23.09 25.48 4.20
C PHE A 259 -22.63 24.52 5.29
N LEU A 260 -23.48 23.60 5.76
CA LEU A 260 -23.12 22.57 6.73
C LEU A 260 -22.02 21.66 6.18
N GLY A 261 -22.18 21.15 4.96
CA GLY A 261 -21.16 20.29 4.34
C GLY A 261 -19.83 21.01 4.09
N TRP A 262 -19.87 22.31 3.79
CA TRP A 262 -18.68 23.15 3.68
C TRP A 262 -18.00 23.30 5.05
N PHE A 263 -18.78 23.60 6.09
CA PHE A 263 -18.28 23.75 7.45
C PHE A 263 -17.64 22.44 7.96
N LEU A 264 -18.31 21.30 7.83
CA LEU A 264 -17.82 19.99 8.28
C LEU A 264 -16.47 19.62 7.65
N GLU A 265 -16.27 19.96 6.37
CA GLU A 265 -14.99 19.77 5.69
C GLU A 265 -13.92 20.74 6.21
N LYS A 266 -14.25 22.02 6.35
CA LYS A 266 -13.29 23.03 6.83
C LYS A 266 -12.94 22.87 8.31
N ALA A 267 -13.79 22.20 9.08
CA ALA A 267 -13.54 21.84 10.47
C ALA A 267 -12.76 20.52 10.63
N ASP A 268 -12.46 19.79 9.54
CA ASP A 268 -11.85 18.46 9.54
C ASP A 268 -12.65 17.40 10.33
N TRP A 269 -13.97 17.52 10.34
CA TRP A 269 -14.89 16.51 10.90
C TRP A 269 -15.22 15.42 9.87
N MET A 270 -14.88 15.64 8.61
CA MET A 270 -15.04 14.65 7.56
C MET A 270 -14.01 14.91 6.47
N ARG A 271 -13.60 13.86 5.75
CA ARG A 271 -12.68 14.00 4.62
C ARG A 271 -13.39 13.65 3.31
N ARG A 272 -13.38 14.61 2.38
CA ARG A 272 -13.85 14.37 1.02
C ARG A 272 -12.73 13.68 0.27
N GLY A 273 -13.08 12.76 -0.61
CA GLY A 273 -12.16 12.33 -1.65
C GLY A 273 -12.57 12.94 -2.98
N ASP A 274 -11.61 12.95 -3.89
CA ASP A 274 -11.80 13.36 -5.27
C ASP A 274 -12.60 12.29 -6.01
N VAL A 275 -13.44 12.71 -6.96
CA VAL A 275 -14.19 11.79 -7.81
C VAL A 275 -13.76 12.05 -9.26
N PRO A 276 -13.31 11.02 -9.99
CA PRO A 276 -12.90 11.09 -11.37
C PRO A 276 -13.82 11.94 -12.24
N THR A 277 -13.21 12.70 -13.15
CA THR A 277 -13.98 13.62 -14.02
C THR A 277 -14.82 12.87 -15.06
N SER A 278 -14.45 11.62 -15.37
CA SER A 278 -15.22 10.66 -16.18
C SER A 278 -16.61 10.34 -15.61
N ILE A 279 -16.79 10.45 -14.30
CA ILE A 279 -18.04 10.06 -13.62
C ILE A 279 -18.98 11.26 -13.54
N ALA A 280 -20.12 11.17 -14.23
CA ALA A 280 -21.10 12.25 -14.36
C ALA A 280 -22.52 11.88 -13.89
N GLY A 281 -23.40 12.89 -13.84
CA GLY A 281 -24.82 12.72 -13.55
C GLY A 281 -25.11 12.13 -12.17
N ARG A 282 -26.15 11.28 -12.08
CA ARG A 282 -26.57 10.64 -10.82
C ARG A 282 -25.50 9.74 -10.20
N GLU A 283 -24.65 9.11 -11.02
CA GLU A 283 -23.58 8.26 -10.50
C GLU A 283 -22.50 9.09 -9.79
N ARG A 284 -22.21 10.30 -10.27
CA ARG A 284 -21.28 11.21 -9.58
C ARG A 284 -21.71 11.48 -8.14
N TRP A 285 -22.99 11.72 -7.90
CA TRP A 285 -23.52 11.95 -6.55
C TRP A 285 -23.37 10.72 -5.64
N ARG A 286 -23.63 9.52 -6.17
CA ARG A 286 -23.42 8.26 -5.43
C ARG A 286 -21.95 8.04 -5.10
N GLN A 287 -21.05 8.35 -6.03
CA GLN A 287 -19.61 8.23 -5.80
C GLN A 287 -19.10 9.27 -4.81
N LEU A 288 -19.57 10.51 -4.88
CA LEU A 288 -19.24 11.56 -3.90
C LEU A 288 -19.62 11.14 -2.47
N TYR A 289 -20.75 10.43 -2.31
CA TYR A 289 -21.13 9.82 -1.04
C TYR A 289 -20.18 8.69 -0.66
N ARG A 290 -20.02 7.65 -1.50
CA ARG A 290 -19.18 6.48 -1.20
C ARG A 290 -17.75 6.85 -0.86
N VAL A 291 -17.14 7.71 -1.68
CA VAL A 291 -15.79 8.23 -1.46
C VAL A 291 -15.73 9.05 -0.18
N GLY A 292 -16.77 9.84 0.13
CA GLY A 292 -16.87 10.57 1.40
C GLY A 292 -16.94 9.64 2.62
N VAL A 293 -17.71 8.56 2.56
CA VAL A 293 -17.75 7.53 3.61
C VAL A 293 -16.37 6.91 3.78
N LEU A 294 -15.76 6.44 2.69
CA LEU A 294 -14.45 5.79 2.73
C LEU A 294 -13.37 6.72 3.29
N HIS A 295 -13.23 7.91 2.73
CA HIS A 295 -12.19 8.85 3.16
C HIS A 295 -12.41 9.30 4.60
N THR A 296 -13.65 9.52 5.03
CA THR A 296 -13.94 9.86 6.43
C THR A 296 -13.63 8.70 7.38
N PHE A 297 -13.99 7.47 6.99
CA PHE A 297 -13.66 6.27 7.76
C PHE A 297 -12.14 6.13 7.92
N ASN A 298 -11.39 6.26 6.84
CA ASN A 298 -9.93 6.17 6.85
C ASN A 298 -9.29 7.34 7.61
N TYR A 299 -9.83 8.54 7.48
CA TYR A 299 -9.29 9.72 8.16
C TYR A 299 -9.31 9.56 9.69
N PHE A 300 -10.30 8.85 10.22
CA PHE A 300 -10.41 8.50 11.63
C PHE A 300 -10.13 7.01 11.92
N GLY A 301 -9.42 6.33 11.02
CA GLY A 301 -9.07 4.92 11.15
C GLY A 301 -8.18 4.65 12.36
N SER A 302 -8.20 3.40 12.84
CA SER A 302 -7.43 2.94 14.01
C SER A 302 -5.96 2.67 13.65
N HIS A 303 -5.30 3.67 13.06
CA HIS A 303 -3.90 3.56 12.66
C HIS A 303 -3.00 3.94 13.83
N GLN A 304 -2.09 3.04 14.21
CA GLN A 304 -1.06 3.33 15.21
C GLN A 304 -0.15 4.47 14.74
N TYR A 305 0.27 4.42 13.48
CA TYR A 305 1.14 5.42 12.86
C TYR A 305 0.39 6.17 11.74
N GLN A 306 0.66 7.47 11.64
CA GLN A 306 0.17 8.31 10.55
C GLN A 306 1.11 9.49 10.34
N HIS A 307 2.22 9.22 9.68
CA HIS A 307 3.27 10.20 9.41
C HIS A 307 2.85 11.19 8.33
N HIS A 308 3.26 12.45 8.49
CA HIS A 308 3.09 13.49 7.48
C HIS A 308 4.43 14.20 7.31
N HIS A 309 4.89 14.30 6.06
CA HIS A 309 6.19 14.88 5.74
C HIS A 309 6.08 16.09 4.81
N SER A 310 6.95 17.07 5.02
CA SER A 310 7.13 18.16 4.06
C SER A 310 7.93 17.69 2.84
N PHE A 311 7.86 18.42 1.74
CA PHE A 311 8.68 18.11 0.56
C PHE A 311 10.19 18.09 0.84
N PRO A 312 10.78 19.07 1.57
CA PRO A 312 12.19 18.99 1.95
C PRO A 312 12.52 17.77 2.82
N GLU A 313 11.62 17.35 3.72
CA GLU A 313 11.83 16.14 4.52
C GLU A 313 11.86 14.89 3.64
N LEU A 314 10.90 14.74 2.71
CA LEU A 314 10.88 13.61 1.78
C LEU A 314 12.11 13.58 0.88
N GLN A 315 12.53 14.73 0.36
CA GLN A 315 13.74 14.84 -0.44
C GLN A 315 14.98 14.41 0.37
N SER A 316 15.11 14.88 1.61
CA SER A 316 16.21 14.47 2.50
C SER A 316 16.20 12.97 2.80
N MET A 317 15.02 12.33 2.87
CA MET A 317 14.93 10.88 3.06
C MET A 317 15.42 10.10 1.84
N VAL A 318 15.11 10.59 0.65
CA VAL A 318 15.52 10.02 -0.63
C VAL A 318 17.03 10.17 -0.83
N GLU A 319 17.60 11.33 -0.51
CA GLU A 319 19.04 11.60 -0.57
C GLU A 319 19.87 10.71 0.37
N LYS A 320 19.26 10.07 1.37
CA LYS A 320 19.91 9.09 2.26
C LYS A 320 19.96 7.68 1.70
N LEU A 321 19.20 7.37 0.64
CA LEU A 321 19.14 6.02 0.05
C LEU A 321 20.37 5.71 -0.77
N GLU A 322 20.80 6.67 -1.60
CA GLU A 322 22.01 6.58 -2.42
C GLU A 322 22.60 7.97 -2.69
N PRO A 323 23.91 8.07 -2.98
CA PRO A 323 24.50 9.33 -3.41
C PRO A 323 23.93 9.78 -4.76
N LYS A 324 23.19 10.90 -4.78
CA LYS A 324 22.52 11.49 -5.95
C LYS A 324 21.44 10.58 -6.57
N PRO A 325 20.33 10.35 -5.86
CA PRO A 325 19.24 9.51 -6.35
C PRO A 325 18.59 10.13 -7.58
N GLU A 326 18.35 9.32 -8.60
CA GLU A 326 17.67 9.79 -9.82
C GLU A 326 16.16 9.82 -9.61
N MET A 327 15.62 11.00 -9.37
CA MET A 327 14.17 11.23 -9.25
C MET A 327 13.54 11.54 -10.62
N LEU A 328 12.80 10.59 -11.18
CA LEU A 328 12.31 10.66 -12.57
C LEU A 328 11.17 11.67 -12.78
N ASN A 329 10.45 12.05 -11.72
CA ASN A 329 9.30 12.95 -11.79
C ASN A 329 9.28 14.03 -10.69
N ALA A 330 10.45 14.39 -10.13
CA ALA A 330 10.59 15.38 -9.06
C ALA A 330 9.88 16.70 -9.37
N GLU A 331 10.03 17.21 -10.60
CA GLU A 331 9.42 18.48 -11.03
C GLU A 331 7.90 18.49 -10.97
N LYS A 332 7.26 17.32 -11.11
CA LYS A 332 5.80 17.18 -10.99
C LYS A 332 5.40 16.89 -9.54
N PHE A 333 6.14 16.02 -8.87
CA PHE A 333 5.82 15.54 -7.53
C PHE A 333 5.93 16.65 -6.47
N PHE A 334 7.00 17.45 -6.50
CA PHE A 334 7.23 18.50 -5.50
C PHE A 334 6.46 19.81 -5.76
N THR A 335 5.41 19.73 -6.59
CA THR A 335 4.50 20.87 -6.79
C THR A 335 3.42 20.91 -5.71
N PRO A 336 2.96 22.11 -5.28
CA PRO A 336 1.89 22.24 -4.29
C PRO A 336 0.55 21.61 -4.70
N HIS A 337 0.35 21.35 -6.00
CA HIS A 337 -0.92 20.90 -6.57
C HIS A 337 -0.82 19.54 -7.27
N HIS A 338 0.16 18.70 -6.93
CA HIS A 338 0.23 17.35 -7.50
C HIS A 338 -0.99 16.51 -7.08
N ALA A 339 -1.34 15.54 -7.93
CA ALA A 339 -2.46 14.64 -7.67
C ALA A 339 -2.24 13.85 -6.36
N THR A 340 -3.28 13.68 -5.56
CA THR A 340 -3.20 13.07 -4.22
C THR A 340 -2.62 11.65 -4.19
N GLY A 341 -2.78 10.88 -5.28
CA GLY A 341 -2.21 9.54 -5.44
C GLY A 341 -0.87 9.47 -6.19
N MET A 342 -0.31 10.62 -6.62
CA MET A 342 0.94 10.63 -7.37
C MET A 342 2.07 10.10 -6.48
N MET A 343 2.94 9.28 -7.06
CA MET A 343 4.12 8.72 -6.38
C MET A 343 5.40 9.37 -6.91
N LEU A 344 6.38 9.54 -6.03
CA LEU A 344 7.73 9.91 -6.39
C LEU A 344 8.45 8.69 -6.95
N ARG A 345 9.01 8.81 -8.15
CA ARG A 345 9.73 7.74 -8.84
C ARG A 345 11.24 7.90 -8.71
N LEU A 346 11.89 6.84 -8.29
CA LEU A 346 13.35 6.73 -8.15
C LEU A 346 13.86 5.61 -9.05
N LEU A 347 14.92 5.85 -9.83
CA LEU A 347 15.59 4.82 -10.63
C LEU A 347 16.86 4.33 -9.92
N ARG A 348 17.00 3.02 -9.70
CA ARG A 348 18.24 2.43 -9.21
C ARG A 348 19.18 2.11 -10.37
N ARG A 349 20.31 2.83 -10.48
CA ARG A 349 21.24 2.66 -11.61
C ARG A 349 22.18 1.46 -11.50
N GLY A 350 22.58 1.09 -10.29
CA GLY A 350 23.52 -0.01 -10.03
C GLY A 350 24.05 0.02 -8.61
#